data_AF-A0A5B6VWM6-F1
#
_entry.id   AF-A0A5B6VWM6-F1
#
_cell.length_a   1.000
_cell.length_b   1.000
_cell.length_c   1.000
_cell.angle_alpha   90.00
_cell.angle_beta   90.00
_cell.angle_gamma   90.00
#
_symmetry.space_group_name_H-M   'P 1'
#
loop_
_entity.id
_entity.type
_entity.pdbx_description
1 polymer ?
#
loop_
_entity_poly.entity_id
_entity_poly.type
_entity_poly.pdbx_seq_one_letter_code
_entity_poly.pdbx_strand_id
1 'polypeptide(L)'
;MDLSVWQILPAWLSCLPIKGDLIEAKIVHEQLCSMVERSDQELLGPNNQYLPKIVSVFAEVLCAGKDLATEQTASRMINLIRHFQQSLPASTLASTWSSLQPQQQLALQSILSS
;
A
#
# COMPACT_ATOMS: atom_id res chain seq x y z
N MET A 1 -18.19 -6.81 23.35
CA MET A 1 -17.05 -5.90 23.18
C MET A 1 -16.91 -5.70 21.70
N ASP A 2 -17.34 -4.54 21.22
CA ASP A 2 -17.21 -4.18 19.80
C ASP A 2 -15.77 -3.66 19.62
N LEU A 3 -14.87 -4.53 19.16
CA LEU A 3 -13.53 -4.10 18.76
C LEU A 3 -13.71 -3.28 17.49
N SER A 4 -13.48 -1.97 17.54
CA SER A 4 -13.51 -1.17 16.33
C SER A 4 -12.41 -1.65 15.38
N VAL A 5 -12.72 -1.72 14.08
CA VAL A 5 -11.78 -2.14 13.02
C VAL A 5 -10.44 -1.40 13.06
N TRP A 6 -10.44 -0.20 13.64
CA TRP A 6 -9.26 0.66 13.82
C TRP A 6 -8.27 0.17 14.88
N GLN A 7 -8.73 -0.58 15.89
CA GLN A 7 -7.84 -1.15 16.91
C GLN A 7 -7.01 -2.31 16.36
N ILE A 8 -7.55 -3.05 15.38
CA ILE A 8 -6.88 -4.20 14.78
C ILE A 8 -6.09 -3.84 13.51
N LEU A 9 -6.38 -2.68 12.91
CA LEU A 9 -5.73 -2.20 11.69
C LEU A 9 -4.19 -2.24 11.74
N PRO A 10 -3.51 -1.79 12.82
CA PRO A 10 -2.05 -1.80 12.87
C PRO A 10 -1.48 -3.22 12.81
N ALA A 11 -2.11 -4.15 13.55
CA ALA A 11 -1.72 -5.55 13.55
C ALA A 11 -1.96 -6.17 12.16
N TRP A 12 -3.12 -5.92 11.56
CA TRP A 12 -3.44 -6.41 10.21
C TRP A 12 -2.46 -5.86 9.15
N LEU A 13 -2.17 -4.56 9.15
CA LEU A 13 -1.19 -3.95 8.23
C LEU A 13 0.21 -4.52 8.44
N SER A 14 0.60 -4.84 9.68
CA SER A 14 1.91 -5.41 9.98
C SER A 14 2.15 -6.78 9.33
N CYS A 15 1.07 -7.54 9.10
CA CYS A 15 1.12 -8.85 8.46
C CYS A 15 1.31 -8.79 6.93
N LEU A 16 1.17 -7.61 6.31
CA LEU A 16 1.27 -7.45 4.86
C LEU A 16 2.71 -7.18 4.40
N PRO A 17 3.06 -7.51 3.13
CA PRO A 17 2.24 -8.24 2.16
C PRO A 17 2.12 -9.74 2.49
N ILE A 18 0.99 -10.36 2.14
CA ILE A 18 0.85 -11.81 2.19
C ILE A 18 1.57 -12.42 0.98
N LYS A 19 2.38 -13.45 1.22
CA LYS A 19 3.14 -14.14 0.16
C LYS A 19 3.03 -15.66 0.18
N GLY A 20 2.68 -16.24 1.34
CA GLY A 20 2.67 -17.70 1.53
C GLY A 20 1.49 -18.40 0.87
N ASP A 21 0.35 -17.71 0.76
CA ASP A 21 -0.85 -18.19 0.09
C ASP A 21 -1.25 -17.18 -0.99
N LEU A 22 -1.18 -17.59 -2.26
CA LEU A 22 -1.46 -16.71 -3.41
C LEU A 22 -2.94 -16.38 -3.56
N ILE A 23 -3.84 -17.24 -3.07
CA ILE A 23 -5.28 -16.99 -3.09
C ILE A 23 -5.59 -15.91 -2.05
N GLU A 24 -5.12 -16.11 -0.82
CA GLU A 24 -5.27 -15.13 0.26
C GLU A 24 -4.61 -13.80 -0.11
N ALA A 25 -3.39 -13.82 -0.67
CA ALA A 25 -2.69 -12.62 -1.10
C ALA A 25 -3.53 -11.77 -2.04
N LYS A 26 -4.14 -12.36 -3.08
CA LYS A 26 -4.96 -11.62 -4.03
C LYS A 26 -6.16 -10.95 -3.37
N ILE A 27 -6.86 -11.67 -2.49
CA ILE A 27 -8.04 -11.16 -1.76
C ILE A 27 -7.63 -10.02 -0.83
N VAL A 28 -6.59 -10.23 -0.03
CA VAL A 28 -6.18 -9.27 1.01
C VAL A 28 -5.57 -8.01 0.41
N HIS A 29 -4.79 -8.12 -0.68
CA HIS A 29 -4.26 -6.97 -1.39
C HIS A 29 -5.34 -6.17 -2.12
N GLU A 30 -6.37 -6.84 -2.68
CA GLU A 30 -7.54 -6.17 -3.22
C GLU A 30 -8.31 -5.40 -2.13
N GLN A 31 -8.47 -6.01 -0.95
CA GLN A 31 -9.11 -5.38 0.21
C GLN A 31 -8.34 -4.13 0.64
N LEU A 32 -7.00 -4.19 0.69
CA LEU A 32 -6.18 -3.01 1.00
C LEU A 32 -6.44 -1.87 0.01
N CYS A 33 -6.47 -2.14 -1.30
CA CYS A 33 -6.80 -1.11 -2.30
C CYS A 33 -8.18 -0.49 -2.03
N SER A 34 -9.20 -1.31 -1.76
CA SER A 34 -10.56 -0.84 -1.48
C SER A 34 -10.63 0.04 -0.24
N MET A 35 -9.86 -0.29 0.81
CA MET A 35 -9.78 0.53 2.02
C MET A 35 -9.12 1.88 1.74
N VAL A 36 -8.05 1.90 0.94
CA VAL A 36 -7.35 3.14 0.57
C VAL A 36 -8.21 4.04 -0.32
N GLU A 37 -8.86 3.48 -1.34
CA GLU A 37 -9.70 4.24 -2.27
C GLU A 37 -10.90 4.90 -1.60
N ARG A 38 -11.50 4.23 -0.60
CA ARG A 38 -12.58 4.80 0.20
C ARG A 38 -12.14 6.03 1.01
N SER A 39 -10.84 6.34 1.05
CA SER A 39 -10.27 7.51 1.73
C SER A 39 -10.75 7.63 3.18
N ASP A 40 -10.89 6.48 3.88
CA ASP A 40 -11.00 6.50 5.33
C ASP A 40 -9.72 7.18 5.83
N GLN A 41 -9.77 8.47 6.20
CA GLN A 41 -8.61 9.19 6.74
C GLN A 41 -8.01 8.41 7.93
N GLU A 42 -8.84 7.62 8.61
CA GLU A 42 -8.48 6.67 9.65
C GLU A 42 -7.47 5.59 9.19
N LEU A 43 -7.50 5.19 7.90
CA LEU A 43 -6.56 4.20 7.34
C LEU A 43 -5.14 4.72 7.19
N LEU A 44 -4.96 5.96 6.74
CA LEU A 44 -3.62 6.57 6.70
C LEU A 44 -3.13 6.89 8.11
N GLY A 45 -4.06 7.02 9.05
CA GLY A 45 -3.82 7.31 10.45
C GLY A 45 -3.40 8.76 10.69
N PRO A 46 -3.26 9.17 11.96
CA PRO A 46 -2.79 10.50 12.31
C PRO A 46 -1.46 10.81 11.61
N ASN A 47 -1.35 11.98 10.99
CA ASN A 47 -0.17 12.42 10.25
C ASN A 47 0.33 11.42 9.18
N ASN A 48 -0.57 10.63 8.59
CA ASN A 48 -0.26 9.62 7.58
C ASN A 48 0.73 8.55 8.07
N GLN A 49 0.74 8.23 9.37
CA GLN A 49 1.70 7.29 9.95
C GLN A 49 1.70 5.90 9.32
N TYR A 50 0.59 5.45 8.72
CA TYR A 50 0.49 4.14 8.06
C TYR A 50 0.85 4.19 6.57
N LEU A 51 0.95 5.38 5.98
CA LEU A 51 1.28 5.55 4.56
C LEU A 51 2.60 4.86 4.16
N PRO A 52 3.71 4.96 4.91
CA PRO A 52 4.94 4.24 4.58
C PRO A 52 4.76 2.73 4.44
N LYS A 53 3.99 2.12 5.36
CA LYS A 53 3.72 0.69 5.31
C LYS A 53 2.85 0.32 4.11
N ILE A 54 1.81 1.10 3.82
CA ILE A 54 0.92 0.88 2.67
C ILE A 54 1.70 0.97 1.35
N VAL A 55 2.52 2.01 1.18
CA VAL A 55 3.35 2.18 -0.03
C VAL A 55 4.38 1.06 -0.16
N SER A 56 4.98 0.62 0.96
CA SER A 56 5.90 -0.53 0.96
C SER A 56 5.21 -1.81 0.50
N VAL A 57 4.00 -2.11 1.01
CA VAL A 57 3.20 -3.25 0.58
C VAL A 57 2.90 -3.19 -0.91
N PHE A 58 2.44 -2.05 -1.42
CA PHE A 58 2.15 -1.88 -2.85
C PHE A 58 3.41 -2.08 -3.70
N ALA A 59 4.52 -1.43 -3.35
CA ALA A 59 5.77 -1.56 -4.09
C ALA A 59 6.26 -3.02 -4.12
N GLU A 60 6.13 -3.74 -3.00
CA GLU A 60 6.56 -5.13 -2.90
C GLU A 60 5.69 -6.08 -3.73
N VAL A 61 4.37 -5.90 -3.70
CA VAL A 61 3.44 -6.67 -4.52
C VAL A 61 3.69 -6.42 -6.01
N LEU A 62 3.93 -5.16 -6.40
CA LEU A 62 4.23 -4.80 -7.78
C LEU A 62 5.60 -5.34 -8.24
N CYS A 63 6.60 -5.38 -7.35
CA CYS A 63 7.90 -6.02 -7.59
C CYS A 63 7.78 -7.54 -7.83
N ALA A 64 6.85 -8.20 -7.13
CA ALA A 64 6.65 -9.64 -7.22
C ALA A 64 5.93 -10.06 -8.53
N GLY A 65 5.44 -9.12 -9.32
CA GLY A 65 4.73 -9.41 -10.57
C GLY A 65 3.30 -9.92 -10.37
N LYS A 66 2.85 -10.83 -11.24
CA LYS A 66 1.43 -11.28 -11.31
C LYS A 66 1.04 -12.32 -10.27
N ASP A 67 1.94 -12.68 -9.36
CA ASP A 67 1.71 -13.79 -8.42
C ASP A 67 0.88 -13.36 -7.22
N LEU A 68 1.18 -12.19 -6.64
CA LEU A 68 0.59 -11.72 -5.38
C LEU A 68 -0.69 -10.90 -5.54
N ALA A 69 -1.01 -10.47 -6.76
CA ALA A 69 -2.19 -9.67 -7.06
C ALA A 69 -2.71 -9.97 -8.47
N THR A 70 -4.00 -9.70 -8.70
CA THR A 70 -4.56 -9.67 -10.06
C THR A 70 -4.03 -8.44 -10.82
N GLU A 71 -4.08 -8.46 -12.15
CA GLU A 71 -3.68 -7.30 -12.97
C GLU A 71 -4.50 -6.04 -12.64
N GLN A 72 -5.80 -6.23 -12.35
CA GLN A 72 -6.69 -5.16 -11.92
C GLN A 72 -6.24 -4.57 -10.58
N THR A 73 -5.95 -5.41 -9.59
CA THR A 73 -5.47 -4.95 -8.27
C THR A 73 -4.11 -4.26 -8.39
N ALA A 74 -3.17 -4.79 -9.17
CA ALA A 74 -1.90 -4.13 -9.45
C ALA A 74 -2.09 -2.74 -10.10
N SER A 75 -3.00 -2.62 -11.06
CA SER A 75 -3.33 -1.34 -11.70
C SER A 75 -3.92 -0.34 -10.70
N ARG A 76 -4.77 -0.80 -9.77
CA ARG A 76 -5.30 0.04 -8.68
C ARG A 76 -4.19 0.54 -7.75
N MET A 77 -3.26 -0.33 -7.34
CA MET A 77 -2.12 0.07 -6.52
C MET A 77 -1.30 1.19 -7.19
N ILE A 78 -1.01 1.04 -8.48
CA ILE A 78 -0.28 2.05 -9.26
C ILE A 78 -1.03 3.40 -9.24
N ASN A 79 -2.34 3.38 -9.49
CA ASN A 79 -3.14 4.60 -9.50
C ASN A 79 -3.20 5.26 -8.13
N LEU A 80 -3.26 4.47 -7.05
CA LEU A 80 -3.21 4.97 -5.68
C LEU A 80 -1.87 5.62 -5.34
N ILE A 81 -0.75 5.01 -5.74
CA ILE A 81 0.60 5.59 -5.58
C ILE A 81 0.68 6.95 -6.29
N ARG A 82 0.21 7.02 -7.55
CA ARG A 82 0.16 8.28 -8.31
C ARG A 82 -0.76 9.32 -7.66
N HIS A 83 -1.90 8.89 -7.14
CA HIS A 83 -2.79 9.78 -6.41
C HIS A 83 -2.12 10.38 -5.18
N PHE A 84 -1.42 9.58 -4.37
CA PHE A 84 -0.67 10.08 -3.22
C PHE A 84 0.37 11.12 -3.62
N GLN A 85 1.08 10.93 -4.74
CA GLN A 85 2.04 11.92 -5.23
C GLN A 85 1.41 13.27 -5.55
N GLN A 86 0.14 13.27 -5.99
CA GLN A 86 -0.58 14.49 -6.37
C GLN A 86 -1.30 15.14 -5.18
N SER A 87 -1.74 14.35 -4.20
CA SER A 87 -2.58 14.82 -3.10
C SER A 87 -1.84 15.11 -1.80
N LEU A 88 -0.65 14.54 -1.59
CA LEU A 88 0.11 14.68 -0.35
C LEU A 88 1.26 15.70 -0.44
N PRO A 89 1.64 16.33 0.69
CA PRO A 89 2.79 17.23 0.72
C PRO A 89 4.10 16.54 0.32
N ALA A 90 4.97 17.27 -0.39
CA ALA A 90 6.27 16.77 -0.84
C ALA A 90 7.14 16.20 0.29
N SER A 91 7.07 16.79 1.50
CA SER A 91 7.80 16.31 2.68
C SER A 91 7.30 14.94 3.17
N THR A 92 5.98 14.70 3.11
CA THR A 92 5.37 13.40 3.48
C THR A 92 5.72 12.31 2.47
N LEU A 93 5.75 12.67 1.18
CA LEU A 93 6.15 11.77 0.12
C LEU A 93 7.64 11.41 0.22
N ALA A 94 8.51 12.40 0.46
CA ALA A 94 9.94 12.18 0.60
C ALA A 94 10.26 11.28 1.80
N SER A 95 9.67 11.52 2.97
CA SER A 95 9.84 10.65 4.14
C SER A 95 9.32 9.24 3.90
N THR A 96 8.19 9.10 3.20
CA THR A 96 7.64 7.80 2.81
C THR A 96 8.58 7.05 1.87
N TRP A 97 9.02 7.66 0.77
CA TRP A 97 9.88 6.99 -0.22
C TRP A 97 11.23 6.58 0.37
N SER A 98 11.83 7.44 1.19
CA SER A 98 13.11 7.17 1.86
C SER A 98 13.04 6.03 2.88
N SER A 99 11.85 5.72 3.41
CA SER A 99 11.66 4.58 4.32
C SER A 99 11.61 3.22 3.63
N LEU A 100 11.48 3.20 2.29
CA LEU A 100 11.32 1.97 1.52
C LEU A 100 12.66 1.30 1.25
N GLN A 101 12.63 0.00 1.00
CA GLN A 101 13.82 -0.75 0.58
C GLN A 101 14.30 -0.30 -0.81
N PRO A 102 15.61 -0.41 -1.13
CA PRO A 102 16.14 0.05 -2.42
C PRO A 102 15.42 -0.54 -3.64
N GLN A 103 15.07 -1.84 -3.60
CA GLN A 103 14.32 -2.48 -4.67
C GLN A 103 12.90 -1.89 -4.82
N GLN A 104 12.22 -1.59 -3.71
CA GLN A 104 10.90 -0.96 -3.73
C GLN A 104 10.97 0.47 -4.27
N GLN A 105 12.02 1.23 -3.92
CA GLN A 105 12.23 2.58 -4.45
C GLN A 105 12.43 2.56 -5.97
N LEU A 106 13.22 1.62 -6.49
CA LEU A 106 13.44 1.47 -7.93
C LEU A 106 12.14 1.10 -8.65
N ALA A 107 11.38 0.15 -8.13
CA ALA A 107 10.10 -0.22 -8.72
C ALA A 107 9.12 0.95 -8.75
N LEU A 108 9.03 1.70 -7.66
CA LEU A 108 8.21 2.92 -7.61
C LEU A 108 8.68 3.95 -8.63
N GLN A 109 9.98 4.19 -8.76
CA GLN A 109 10.50 5.10 -9.78
C GLN A 109 10.10 4.65 -11.19
N SER A 110 10.25 3.36 -11.52
CA SER A 110 9.82 2.82 -12.82
C SER A 110 8.33 3.00 -13.07
N ILE A 111 7.49 2.68 -12.08
CA ILE A 111 6.02 2.83 -12.14
C ILE A 111 5.61 4.29 -12.39
N LEU A 112 6.30 5.24 -11.74
CA LEU A 112 5.97 6.65 -11.79
C LEU A 112 6.52 7.36 -13.02
N SER A 113 7.56 6.81 -13.62
CA SER A 113 8.14 7.28 -14.88
C SER A 113 7.44 6.74 -16.14
N SER A 114 6.54 5.76 -15.97
CA SER A 114 5.71 5.17 -17.04
C SER A 114 4.34 5.83 -17.10
#